data_AF-A0A352VR93-F1
#
_entry.id   AF-A0A352VR93-F1
#
_cell.length_a   1.000
_cell.length_b   1.000
_cell.length_c   1.000
_cell.angle_alpha   90.00
_cell.angle_beta   90.00
_cell.angle_gamma   90.00
#
_symmetry.space_group_name_H-M   'P 1'
#
loop_
_entity.id
_entity.type
_entity.pdbx_description
1 polymer ?
#
loop_
_entity_poly.entity_id
_entity_poly.type
_entity_poly.pdbx_seq_one_letter_code
_entity_poly.pdbx_strand_id
1 'polypeptide(L)'
;MKRLIVLSVFALGACAASQEVWGGRTPAREAQAVQGAAVRYLAEHYDPSDFLGKPEAICLVVGQRAGRRDRIATAIAARSEDMDPPAYLLSRLAQVRPRVLPISACQWGDDLSEVLVESGARAIAIGISHPQWVTPNLARVTATIRENNHTWYSFRCSAEREPEGWTIRDCL
;
A
#
# COMPACT_ATOMS: atom_id res chain seq x y z
N MET A 1 -37.99 -10.70 -49.93
CA MET A 1 -36.94 -10.31 -48.98
C MET A 1 -37.58 -9.96 -47.64
N LYS A 2 -37.50 -10.82 -46.62
CA LYS A 2 -37.78 -10.49 -45.20
C LYS A 2 -36.91 -11.40 -44.35
N ARG A 3 -35.77 -10.88 -43.87
CA ARG A 3 -34.84 -11.59 -43.00
C ARG A 3 -35.36 -11.49 -41.57
N LEU A 4 -35.69 -12.63 -40.97
CA LEU A 4 -35.83 -12.80 -39.53
C LEU A 4 -34.42 -12.81 -38.93
N ILE A 5 -34.08 -11.79 -38.15
CA ILE A 5 -32.88 -11.78 -37.32
C ILE A 5 -33.34 -12.08 -35.90
N VAL A 6 -33.05 -13.30 -35.45
CA VAL A 6 -33.00 -13.67 -34.04
C VAL A 6 -31.68 -13.14 -33.50
N LEU A 7 -31.71 -12.26 -32.50
CA LEU A 7 -30.54 -11.94 -31.68
C LEU A 7 -30.98 -11.78 -30.22
N SER A 8 -30.88 -12.92 -29.56
CA SER A 8 -30.51 -13.18 -28.16
C SER A 8 -30.29 -12.00 -27.20
N VAL A 9 -31.00 -12.12 -26.09
CA VAL A 9 -30.78 -11.55 -24.76
C VAL A 9 -29.29 -11.46 -24.38
N PHE A 10 -28.82 -10.25 -24.09
CA PHE A 10 -27.76 -9.99 -23.11
C PHE A 10 -28.27 -8.91 -22.16
N ALA A 11 -28.99 -9.36 -21.14
CA ALA A 11 -29.04 -8.62 -19.88
C ALA A 11 -27.74 -8.88 -19.12
N LEU A 12 -27.39 -7.93 -18.23
CA LEU A 12 -26.40 -7.98 -17.14
C LEU A 12 -25.06 -7.29 -17.42
N GLY A 13 -24.87 -6.18 -16.70
CA GLY A 13 -23.59 -5.90 -16.06
C GLY A 13 -22.77 -4.72 -16.57
N ALA A 14 -23.33 -3.51 -16.63
CA ALA A 14 -22.49 -2.31 -16.78
C ALA A 14 -23.13 -1.06 -16.14
N CYS A 15 -23.48 -1.14 -14.86
CA CYS A 15 -23.79 0.03 -14.02
C CYS A 15 -23.24 -0.21 -12.61
N ALA A 16 -21.91 -0.30 -12.52
CA ALA A 16 -21.19 -0.12 -11.26
C ALA A 16 -19.91 0.65 -11.57
N ALA A 17 -20.07 1.86 -12.14
CA ALA A 17 -19.04 2.87 -11.96
C ALA A 17 -19.07 3.22 -10.47
N SER A 18 -18.12 2.64 -9.74
CA SER A 18 -17.83 2.86 -8.32
C SER A 18 -17.98 4.34 -7.96
N GLN A 19 -19.11 4.71 -7.36
CA GLN A 19 -19.34 6.06 -6.92
C GLN A 19 -18.43 6.29 -5.71
N GLU A 20 -17.38 7.09 -5.90
CA GLU A 20 -16.47 7.47 -4.83
C GLU A 20 -17.21 8.36 -3.84
N VAL A 21 -17.81 7.76 -2.80
CA VAL A 21 -18.47 8.53 -1.75
C VAL A 21 -17.41 8.87 -0.70
N TRP A 22 -16.79 10.02 -0.90
CA TRP A 22 -15.85 10.59 0.05
C TRP A 22 -16.62 11.20 1.21
N GLY A 23 -16.28 10.84 2.45
CA GLY A 23 -16.81 11.48 3.66
C GLY A 23 -16.25 12.89 3.86
N GLY A 24 -16.46 13.80 2.90
CA GLY A 24 -16.02 15.20 2.94
C GLY A 24 -14.52 15.44 2.70
N ARG A 25 -13.73 14.41 2.41
CA ARG A 25 -12.28 14.49 2.13
C ARG A 25 -11.99 14.36 0.63
N THR A 26 -10.84 14.85 0.17
CA THR A 26 -10.44 14.66 -1.24
C THR A 26 -10.02 13.21 -1.51
N PRO A 27 -10.13 12.72 -2.77
CA PRO A 27 -9.68 11.39 -3.15
C PRO A 27 -8.27 11.02 -2.66
N ALA A 28 -7.35 11.98 -2.75
CA ALA A 28 -5.96 11.78 -2.32
C ALA A 28 -5.84 11.59 -0.81
N ARG A 29 -6.60 12.34 0.00
CA ARG A 29 -6.57 12.23 1.47
C ARG A 29 -7.17 10.91 1.95
N GLU A 30 -8.20 10.42 1.28
CA GLU A 30 -8.83 9.14 1.60
C GLU A 30 -7.94 7.96 1.20
N ALA A 31 -7.28 8.04 0.04
CA ALA A 31 -6.27 7.07 -0.33
C ALA A 31 -5.12 7.00 0.70
N GLN A 32 -4.59 8.15 1.12
CA GLN A 32 -3.56 8.23 2.14
C GLN A 32 -4.04 7.72 3.51
N ALA A 33 -5.33 7.90 3.85
CA ALA A 33 -5.89 7.36 5.08
C ALA A 33 -5.91 5.83 5.09
N VAL A 34 -6.32 5.20 3.99
CA VAL A 34 -6.26 3.73 3.82
C VAL A 34 -4.82 3.23 3.84
N GLN A 35 -3.92 3.88 3.10
CA GLN A 35 -2.49 3.52 3.09
C GLN A 35 -1.89 3.63 4.49
N GLY A 36 -2.19 4.70 5.23
CA GLY A 36 -1.74 4.86 6.60
C GLY A 36 -2.31 3.82 7.57
N ALA A 37 -3.55 3.37 7.37
CA ALA A 37 -4.12 2.27 8.15
C ALA A 37 -3.37 0.95 7.88
N ALA A 38 -3.06 0.66 6.62
CA ALA A 38 -2.27 -0.51 6.23
C ALA A 38 -0.87 -0.49 6.85
N VAL A 39 -0.16 0.64 6.80
CA VAL A 39 1.17 0.74 7.42
C VAL A 39 1.11 0.53 8.93
N ARG A 40 0.13 1.10 9.63
CA ARG A 40 -0.03 0.87 11.08
C ARG A 40 -0.27 -0.59 11.39
N TYR A 41 -1.22 -1.21 10.69
CA TYR A 41 -1.54 -2.61 10.87
C TYR A 41 -0.30 -3.50 10.65
N LEU A 42 0.43 -3.28 9.56
CA LEU A 42 1.64 -4.05 9.26
C LEU A 42 2.74 -3.77 10.29
N ALA A 43 2.94 -2.55 10.76
CA ALA A 43 3.94 -2.27 11.79
C ALA A 43 3.65 -2.98 13.12
N GLU A 44 2.37 -3.16 13.46
CA GLU A 44 1.92 -3.85 14.67
C GLU A 44 1.95 -5.39 14.55
N HIS A 45 1.70 -5.92 13.35
CA HIS A 45 1.52 -7.37 13.12
C HIS A 45 2.68 -8.01 12.35
N TYR A 46 3.66 -7.23 11.90
CA TYR A 46 4.84 -7.75 11.22
C TYR A 46 5.72 -8.51 12.21
N ASP A 47 5.92 -9.79 11.93
CA ASP A 47 6.87 -10.63 12.64
C ASP A 47 8.19 -10.67 11.85
N PRO A 48 9.29 -10.13 12.41
CA PRO A 48 10.55 -10.04 11.69
C PRO A 48 11.18 -11.43 11.52
N SER A 49 11.85 -11.62 10.38
CA SER A 49 12.69 -12.81 10.17
C SER A 49 13.71 -13.00 11.30
N ASP A 50 13.73 -14.21 11.88
CA ASP A 50 14.71 -14.63 12.90
C ASP A 50 16.16 -14.40 12.48
N PHE A 51 16.43 -14.48 11.17
CA PHE A 51 17.77 -14.32 10.61
C PHE A 51 18.27 -12.87 10.62
N LEU A 52 17.36 -11.91 10.37
CA LEU A 52 17.75 -10.51 10.22
C LEU A 52 17.42 -9.64 11.45
N GLY A 53 16.55 -10.13 12.33
CA GLY A 53 16.19 -9.43 13.57
C GLY A 53 15.29 -8.21 13.36
N LYS A 54 15.01 -7.51 14.47
CA LYS A 54 14.04 -6.41 14.52
C LYS A 54 14.55 -5.16 13.79
N PRO A 55 13.78 -4.56 12.88
CA PRO A 55 14.16 -3.30 12.24
C PRO A 55 13.92 -2.10 13.17
N GLU A 56 14.77 -1.08 13.05
CA GLU A 56 14.60 0.21 13.75
C GLU A 56 13.64 1.15 13.00
N ALA A 57 13.51 0.94 11.69
CA ALA A 57 12.71 1.78 10.82
C ALA A 57 11.97 1.00 9.72
N ILE A 58 10.86 1.60 9.29
CA ILE A 58 10.09 1.26 8.11
C ILE A 58 10.31 2.37 7.09
N CYS A 59 10.90 2.06 5.95
CA CYS A 59 11.03 2.96 4.82
C CYS A 59 9.85 2.76 3.86
N LEU A 60 9.01 3.79 3.75
CA LEU A 60 7.70 3.68 3.13
C LEU A 60 7.74 4.10 1.66
N VAL A 61 7.08 3.31 0.81
CA VAL A 61 6.75 3.62 -0.59
C VAL A 61 5.24 3.51 -0.77
N VAL A 62 4.62 4.45 -1.50
CA VAL A 62 3.18 4.41 -1.79
C VAL A 62 2.83 4.59 -3.26
N GLY A 63 1.89 3.77 -3.73
CA GLY A 63 1.34 3.80 -5.08
C GLY A 63 0.38 4.97 -5.31
N GLN A 64 0.32 5.43 -6.56
CA GLN A 64 -0.58 6.49 -7.02
C GLN A 64 -1.56 5.96 -8.08
N ARG A 65 -2.75 6.56 -8.17
CA ARG A 65 -3.93 6.13 -8.95
C ARG A 65 -3.68 5.81 -10.44
N ALA A 66 -2.62 6.31 -11.07
CA ALA A 66 -2.40 6.16 -12.51
C ALA A 66 -1.02 5.56 -12.84
N GLY A 67 -1.05 4.45 -13.60
CA GLY A 67 0.08 3.98 -14.40
C GLY A 67 1.02 2.97 -13.73
N ARG A 68 2.24 2.87 -14.27
CA ARG A 68 3.34 1.98 -13.86
C ARG A 68 3.60 2.01 -12.34
N ARG A 69 3.29 3.13 -11.68
CA ARG A 69 3.56 3.43 -10.27
C ARG A 69 2.85 2.53 -9.25
N ASP A 70 1.67 2.02 -9.55
CA ASP A 70 0.97 1.07 -8.68
C ASP A 70 1.62 -0.33 -8.72
N ARG A 71 2.06 -0.73 -9.93
CA ARG A 71 2.91 -1.92 -10.11
C ARG A 71 4.28 -1.72 -9.47
N ILE A 72 4.88 -0.54 -9.53
CA ILE A 72 6.22 -0.26 -8.99
C ILE A 72 6.23 -0.22 -7.46
N ALA A 73 5.27 0.46 -6.82
CA ALA A 73 5.18 0.52 -5.36
C ALA A 73 4.96 -0.85 -4.72
N THR A 74 4.51 -1.83 -5.52
CA THR A 74 4.31 -3.23 -5.11
C THR A 74 5.29 -4.19 -5.80
N ALA A 75 6.09 -3.72 -6.76
CA ALA A 75 7.07 -4.51 -7.47
C ALA A 75 8.32 -4.63 -6.63
N ILE A 76 8.83 -5.84 -6.63
CA ILE A 76 9.98 -6.35 -5.88
C ILE A 76 11.29 -5.57 -6.20
N ALA A 77 11.27 -4.71 -7.22
CA ALA A 77 12.27 -3.70 -7.54
C ALA A 77 11.53 -2.36 -7.75
N ALA A 78 11.91 -1.23 -7.14
CA ALA A 78 12.91 -0.39 -7.79
C ALA A 78 13.29 0.86 -6.96
N ARG A 79 14.50 0.90 -6.41
CA ARG A 79 15.06 2.14 -5.82
C ARG A 79 15.31 3.29 -6.82
N SER A 80 15.09 3.11 -8.11
CA SER A 80 15.09 4.19 -9.11
C SER A 80 13.70 4.75 -9.44
N GLU A 81 12.63 4.04 -9.08
CA GLU A 81 11.24 4.46 -9.33
C GLU A 81 10.44 4.61 -8.02
N ASP A 82 10.98 4.16 -6.89
CA ASP A 82 10.50 4.42 -5.54
C ASP A 82 10.58 5.93 -5.25
N MET A 83 9.41 6.55 -5.03
CA MET A 83 9.31 7.96 -4.66
C MET A 83 8.93 8.09 -3.20
N ASP A 84 9.44 9.14 -2.57
CA ASP A 84 9.07 9.45 -1.20
C ASP A 84 7.55 9.64 -1.08
N PRO A 85 6.95 9.09 -0.02
CA PRO A 85 5.53 9.23 0.23
C PRO A 85 5.18 10.69 0.54
N PRO A 86 3.92 11.11 0.34
CA PRO A 86 3.50 12.46 0.65
C PRO A 86 3.81 12.83 2.11
N ALA A 87 4.36 14.02 2.35
CA ALA A 87 4.73 14.48 3.70
C ALA A 87 3.56 14.44 4.70
N TYR A 88 2.33 14.66 4.23
CA TYR A 88 1.12 14.51 5.05
C TYR A 88 0.91 13.08 5.55
N LEU A 89 1.19 12.07 4.72
CA LEU A 89 1.10 10.67 5.16
C LEU A 89 2.15 10.37 6.22
N LEU A 90 3.40 10.79 6.01
CA LEU A 90 4.48 10.61 6.97
C LEU A 90 4.18 11.26 8.32
N SER A 91 3.64 12.48 8.33
CA SER A 91 3.29 13.16 9.59
C SER A 91 2.20 12.42 10.38
N ARG A 92 1.26 11.75 9.69
CA ARG A 92 0.23 10.90 10.32
C ARG A 92 0.79 9.59 10.87
N LEU A 93 1.99 9.19 10.44
CA LEU A 93 2.68 7.96 10.86
C LEU A 93 3.82 8.21 11.85
N ALA A 94 4.03 9.46 12.28
CA ALA A 94 5.17 9.85 13.14
C ALA A 94 5.25 9.09 14.48
N GLN A 95 4.11 8.59 14.99
CA GLN A 95 4.03 7.84 16.25
C GLN A 95 4.13 6.32 16.07
N VAL A 96 4.17 5.83 14.83
CA VAL A 96 4.24 4.39 14.54
C VAL A 96 5.64 3.86 14.87
N ARG A 97 5.69 2.65 15.41
CA ARG A 97 6.92 1.93 15.74
C ARG A 97 6.94 0.58 15.00
N PRO A 98 8.06 0.17 14.37
CA PRO A 98 9.30 0.93 14.13
C PRO A 98 9.09 2.27 13.38
N ARG A 99 10.06 3.18 13.45
CA ARG A 99 9.87 4.56 12.93
C ARG A 99 9.56 4.52 11.43
N VAL A 100 8.48 5.18 10.99
CA VAL A 100 8.17 5.28 9.56
C VAL A 100 8.89 6.48 8.95
N LEU A 101 9.68 6.23 7.90
CA LEU A 101 10.53 7.19 7.21
C LEU A 101 10.27 7.17 5.69
N PRO A 102 10.62 8.24 4.96
CA PRO A 102 10.64 8.19 3.50
C PRO A 102 11.63 7.14 2.99
N ILE A 103 11.38 6.56 1.82
CA ILE A 103 12.27 5.55 1.22
C ILE A 103 13.67 6.09 0.94
N SER A 104 13.81 7.40 0.68
CA SER A 104 15.10 8.08 0.54
C SER A 104 15.98 8.04 1.80
N ALA A 105 15.42 7.72 2.97
CA ALA A 105 16.18 7.52 4.20
C ALA A 105 16.81 6.11 4.31
N CYS A 106 16.48 5.20 3.40
CA CYS A 106 17.03 3.84 3.35
C CYS A 106 17.86 3.60 2.08
N GLN A 107 18.80 2.67 2.21
CA GLN A 107 19.59 2.13 1.10
C GLN A 107 19.82 0.63 1.30
N TRP A 108 20.33 -0.06 0.26
CA TRP A 108 20.86 -1.41 0.46
C TRP A 108 22.16 -1.32 1.25
N GLY A 109 22.28 -2.14 2.29
CA GLY A 109 23.55 -2.50 2.91
C GLY A 109 24.32 -3.52 2.06
N ASP A 110 25.49 -3.93 2.57
CA ASP A 110 26.40 -4.85 1.88
C ASP A 110 25.79 -6.25 1.66
N ASP A 111 24.90 -6.67 2.57
CA ASP A 111 24.14 -7.93 2.48
C ASP A 111 22.83 -7.79 1.69
N LEU A 112 22.63 -6.65 1.01
CA LEU A 112 21.41 -6.28 0.31
C LEU A 112 20.18 -6.21 1.22
N SER A 113 20.35 -6.05 2.53
CA SER A 113 19.26 -5.70 3.45
C SER A 113 18.99 -4.19 3.45
N GLU A 114 17.77 -3.78 3.80
CA GLU A 114 17.48 -2.35 3.97
C GLU A 114 18.16 -1.83 5.24
N VAL A 115 18.90 -0.72 5.10
CA VAL A 115 19.54 -0.03 6.21
C VAL A 115 19.31 1.48 6.13
N LEU A 116 19.33 2.16 7.27
CA LEU A 116 19.27 3.61 7.33
C LEU A 116 20.54 4.24 6.79
N VAL A 117 20.40 5.26 5.94
CA VAL A 117 21.53 6.00 5.37
C VAL A 117 22.36 6.70 6.46
N GLU A 118 21.70 7.22 7.51
CA GLU A 118 22.36 8.01 8.55
C GLU A 118 23.19 7.17 9.55
N SER A 119 22.73 5.96 9.87
CA SER A 119 23.30 5.16 10.96
C SER A 119 23.77 3.77 10.54
N GLY A 120 23.38 3.28 9.37
CA GLY A 120 23.55 1.88 8.98
C GLY A 120 22.66 0.91 9.76
N ALA A 121 21.76 1.41 10.63
CA ALA A 121 20.88 0.56 11.40
C ALA A 121 19.85 -0.14 10.49
N ARG A 122 19.41 -1.32 10.92
CA ARG A 122 18.50 -2.15 10.15
C ARG A 122 17.16 -1.46 9.90
N ALA A 123 16.67 -1.55 8.68
CA ALA A 123 15.36 -1.13 8.27
C ALA A 123 14.64 -2.24 7.48
N ILE A 124 13.38 -2.00 7.16
CA ILE A 124 12.62 -2.72 6.14
C ILE A 124 11.96 -1.71 5.22
N ALA A 125 11.69 -2.10 3.98
CA ALA A 125 10.87 -1.29 3.09
C ALA A 125 9.45 -1.84 3.06
N ILE A 126 8.45 -0.95 3.19
CA ILE A 126 7.04 -1.29 3.02
C ILE A 126 6.51 -0.52 1.82
N GLY A 127 6.05 -1.25 0.81
CA GLY A 127 5.37 -0.71 -0.36
C GLY A 127 3.86 -0.92 -0.25
N ILE A 128 3.05 0.14 -0.36
CA ILE A 128 1.59 0.04 -0.33
C ILE A 128 1.00 0.55 -1.65
N SER A 129 0.13 -0.23 -2.28
CA SER A 129 -0.55 0.14 -3.53
C SER A 129 -1.48 1.35 -3.35
N HIS A 130 -1.95 1.90 -4.46
CA HIS A 130 -3.12 2.77 -4.43
C HIS A 130 -4.35 1.92 -4.04
N PRO A 131 -5.26 2.44 -3.20
CA PRO A 131 -6.47 1.70 -2.85
C PRO A 131 -7.40 1.46 -4.03
N GLN A 132 -7.89 0.23 -4.13
CA GLN A 132 -8.99 -0.16 -4.99
C GLN A 132 -10.30 -0.07 -4.20
N TRP A 133 -11.17 0.87 -4.58
CA TRP A 133 -12.46 1.07 -3.92
C TRP A 133 -13.46 0.02 -4.39
N VAL A 134 -13.86 -0.89 -3.49
CA VAL A 134 -14.89 -1.90 -3.75
C VAL A 134 -16.27 -1.30 -3.50
N THR A 135 -16.41 -0.58 -2.39
CA THR A 135 -17.58 0.23 -2.04
C THR A 135 -17.10 1.53 -1.39
N PRO A 136 -17.99 2.50 -1.11
CA PRO A 136 -17.65 3.65 -0.28
C PRO A 136 -16.96 3.37 1.05
N ASN A 137 -17.27 2.22 1.67
CA ASN A 137 -16.80 1.85 3.00
C ASN A 137 -15.85 0.65 2.98
N LEU A 138 -15.44 0.19 1.79
CA LEU A 138 -14.56 -0.97 1.64
C LEU A 138 -13.53 -0.68 0.55
N ALA A 139 -12.26 -0.71 0.94
CA ALA A 139 -11.12 -0.56 0.06
C ALA A 139 -10.19 -1.77 0.17
N ARG A 140 -9.50 -2.10 -0.92
CA ARG A 140 -8.45 -3.12 -0.95
C ARG A 140 -7.12 -2.49 -1.30
N VAL A 141 -6.06 -2.92 -0.64
CA VAL A 141 -4.69 -2.52 -0.96
C VAL A 141 -3.80 -3.74 -1.00
N THR A 142 -2.81 -3.72 -1.88
CA THR A 142 -1.70 -4.68 -1.84
C THR A 142 -0.57 -4.04 -1.07
N ALA A 143 0.01 -4.77 -0.14
CA ALA A 143 1.21 -4.39 0.57
C ALA A 143 2.35 -5.35 0.24
N THR A 144 3.57 -4.84 0.21
CA THR A 144 4.79 -5.63 0.10
C THR A 144 5.74 -5.23 1.21
N ILE A 145 6.17 -6.18 2.03
CA ILE A 145 7.26 -6.00 2.99
C ILE A 145 8.53 -6.56 2.36
N ARG A 146 9.58 -5.76 2.32
CA ARG A 146 10.89 -6.11 1.78
C ARG A 146 11.94 -6.01 2.88
N GLU A 147 12.51 -7.16 3.24
CA GLU A 147 13.59 -7.23 4.23
C GLU A 147 14.97 -7.14 3.57
N ASN A 148 15.10 -7.76 2.40
CA ASN A 148 16.27 -7.69 1.50
C ASN A 148 15.84 -7.99 0.05
N ASN A 149 16.78 -8.03 -0.89
CA ASN A 149 16.48 -8.26 -2.31
C ASN A 149 15.90 -9.65 -2.63
N HIS A 150 16.06 -10.62 -1.72
CA HIS A 150 15.64 -12.02 -1.90
C HIS A 150 14.45 -12.41 -1.02
N THR A 151 14.16 -11.64 0.03
CA THR A 151 13.19 -11.93 1.07
C THR A 151 12.18 -10.80 1.11
N TRP A 152 11.02 -11.09 0.54
CA TRP A 152 9.89 -10.18 0.48
C TRP A 152 8.59 -10.97 0.61
N TYR A 153 7.58 -10.29 1.15
CA TYR A 153 6.26 -10.84 1.43
C TYR A 153 5.22 -9.92 0.85
N SER A 154 4.21 -10.47 0.19
CA SER A 154 3.10 -9.68 -0.36
C SER A 154 1.81 -10.06 0.33
N PHE A 155 1.06 -9.03 0.73
CA PHE A 155 -0.20 -9.15 1.44
C PHE A 155 -1.30 -8.44 0.67
N ARG A 156 -2.50 -8.98 0.70
CA ARG A 156 -3.72 -8.33 0.22
C ARG A 156 -4.54 -7.94 1.43
N CYS A 157 -4.63 -6.64 1.67
CA CYS A 157 -5.34 -6.11 2.82
C CYS A 157 -6.71 -5.58 2.44
N SER A 158 -7.68 -5.81 3.32
CA SER A 158 -9.02 -5.23 3.25
C SER A 158 -9.19 -4.17 4.33
N ALA A 159 -9.56 -2.96 3.92
CA ALA A 159 -9.79 -1.83 4.79
C ALA A 159 -11.28 -1.47 4.80
N GLU A 160 -11.86 -1.34 5.99
CA GLU A 160 -13.23 -0.91 6.18
C GLU A 160 -13.31 0.47 6.83
N ARG A 161 -14.31 1.25 6.42
CA ARG A 161 -14.56 2.58 6.99
C ARG A 161 -15.41 2.45 8.25
N GLU A 162 -14.87 2.93 9.35
CA GLU A 162 -15.50 3.07 10.66
C GLU A 162 -15.70 4.55 10.99
N PRO A 163 -16.46 4.90 12.06
CA PRO A 163 -16.65 6.29 12.48
C PRO A 163 -15.32 7.04 12.75
N GLU A 164 -14.33 6.33 13.31
CA GLU A 164 -13.02 6.86 13.70
C GLU A 164 -12.05 6.99 12.50
N GLY A 165 -12.30 6.28 11.39
CA GLY A 165 -11.39 6.24 10.25
C GLY A 165 -11.43 4.94 9.45
N TRP A 166 -10.32 4.60 8.81
CA TRP A 166 -10.16 3.32 8.10
C TRP A 166 -9.45 2.33 9.00
N THR A 167 -9.96 1.11 9.08
CA THR A 167 -9.41 0.02 9.88
C THR A 167 -9.13 -1.16 8.95
N ILE A 168 -7.96 -1.78 9.11
CA ILE A 168 -7.61 -3.00 8.39
C ILE A 168 -8.27 -4.18 9.11
N ARG A 169 -9.06 -4.96 8.37
CA ARG A 169 -9.73 -6.15 8.89
C ARG A 169 -8.90 -7.41 8.72
N ASP A 170 -8.19 -7.46 7.60
CA ASP A 170 -7.46 -8.64 7.19
C ASP A 170 -6.33 -8.23 6.25
N CYS A 171 -5.22 -8.97 6.29
CA CYS A 171 -4.09 -8.91 5.39
C CYS A 171 -3.56 -10.34 5.20
N LEU A 172 -3.82 -10.93 4.03
CA LEU A 172 -3.43 -12.30 3.67
C LEU A 172 -2.33 -12.33 2.62
#